data_AF-V4L552-F1
#
_entry.id   AF-V4L552-F1
#
_cell.length_a   1.000
_cell.length_b   1.000
_cell.length_c   1.000
_cell.angle_alpha   90.00
_cell.angle_beta   90.00
_cell.angle_gamma   90.00
#
_symmetry.space_group_name_H-M   'P 1'
#
loop_
_entity.id
_entity.type
_entity.pdbx_description
1 polymer ?
#
loop_
_entity_poly.entity_id
_entity_poly.type
_entity_poly.pdbx_seq_one_letter_code
_entity_poly.pdbx_strand_id
1 'polypeptide(L)'
;MTSCQPDEAINALQTCIGLLQASEDSPYSSLTTAELIVILQQAVSMLQQQPVKIHPDLRVLFAPTGPMQETAIGNDWPSDFEVATSIINAYASDG
;
A
#
# COMPACT_ATOMS: atom_id res chain seq x y z
N MET A 1 -6.80 15.81 -15.64
CA MET A 1 -5.97 14.93 -14.81
C MET A 1 -6.24 15.35 -13.38
N THR A 2 -7.01 14.55 -12.65
CA THR A 2 -7.40 14.85 -11.27
C THR A 2 -6.21 14.50 -10.41
N SER A 3 -5.55 15.50 -9.81
CA SER A 3 -4.43 15.22 -8.91
C SER A 3 -4.94 14.42 -7.72
N CYS A 4 -4.38 13.23 -7.51
CA CYS A 4 -4.74 12.40 -6.36
C CYS A 4 -4.37 13.17 -5.08
N GLN A 5 -5.34 13.33 -4.18
CA GLN A 5 -5.11 14.09 -2.95
C GLN A 5 -4.35 13.21 -1.94
N PRO A 6 -3.51 13.78 -1.06
CA PRO A 6 -2.82 13.02 -0.02
C PRO A 6 -3.77 12.21 0.86
N ASP A 7 -4.98 12.71 1.11
CA ASP A 7 -6.02 11.99 1.85
C ASP A 7 -6.48 10.71 1.15
N GLU A 8 -6.54 10.69 -0.18
CA GLU A 8 -6.91 9.48 -0.94
C GLU A 8 -5.82 8.41 -0.82
N ALA A 9 -4.55 8.81 -0.92
CA ALA A 9 -3.42 7.91 -0.71
C ALA A 9 -3.39 7.38 0.74
N ILE A 10 -3.63 8.23 1.73
CA ILE A 10 -3.71 7.82 3.15
C ILE A 10 -4.85 6.81 3.35
N ASN A 11 -6.04 7.08 2.81
CA ASN A 11 -7.18 6.18 2.93
C ASN A 11 -6.89 4.82 2.25
N ALA A 12 -6.24 4.81 1.08
CA ALA A 12 -5.84 3.56 0.42
C ALA A 12 -4.87 2.74 1.29
N LEU A 13 -3.87 3.38 1.90
CA LEU A 13 -2.93 2.73 2.81
C LEU A 13 -3.63 2.19 4.06
N GLN A 14 -4.59 2.93 4.62
CA GLN A 14 -5.38 2.50 5.78
C GLN A 14 -6.26 1.30 5.46
N THR A 15 -6.88 1.27 4.27
CA THR A 15 -7.62 0.10 3.79
C THR A 15 -6.71 -1.13 3.70
N CYS A 16 -5.52 -0.98 3.13
CA CYS A 16 -4.53 -2.06 3.09
C CYS A 16 -4.13 -2.55 4.49
N ILE A 17 -3.93 -1.65 5.45
CA ILE A 17 -3.66 -2.02 6.85
C ILE A 17 -4.81 -2.85 7.43
N GLY A 18 -6.07 -2.44 7.20
CA GLY A 18 -7.24 -3.19 7.66
C GLY A 18 -7.32 -4.59 7.08
N LEU A 19 -7.01 -4.74 5.79
CA LEU A 19 -6.95 -6.06 5.12
C LEU A 19 -5.82 -6.93 5.71
N LEU A 20 -4.64 -6.35 5.92
CA LEU A 20 -3.49 -7.07 6.48
C LEU A 20 -3.74 -7.54 7.92
N GLN A 21 -4.48 -6.77 8.72
CA GLN A 21 -4.85 -7.17 10.10
C GLN A 21 -5.75 -8.41 10.14
N ALA A 22 -6.49 -8.69 9.06
CA ALA A 22 -7.33 -9.87 8.91
C ALA A 22 -6.66 -10.97 8.06
N SER A 23 -5.44 -10.74 7.57
CA SER A 23 -4.71 -11.64 6.69
C SER A 23 -3.75 -12.56 7.45
N GLU A 24 -3.41 -13.68 6.83
CA GLU A 24 -2.31 -14.55 7.22
C GLU A 24 -1.05 -14.22 6.39
N ASP A 25 0.12 -14.59 6.92
CA ASP A 25 1.38 -14.46 6.19
C ASP A 25 1.36 -15.33 4.93
N SER A 26 1.68 -14.72 3.79
CA SER A 26 1.79 -15.45 2.53
C SER A 26 3.15 -16.17 2.44
N PRO A 27 3.18 -17.48 2.12
CA PRO A 27 4.45 -18.21 1.95
C PRO A 27 5.25 -17.74 0.73
N TYR A 28 4.62 -16.95 -0.14
CA TYR A 28 5.26 -16.35 -1.32
C TYR A 28 5.80 -14.95 -1.03
N SER A 29 5.29 -14.29 0.01
CA SER A 29 5.73 -12.94 0.39
C SER A 29 7.08 -12.96 1.09
N SER A 30 7.95 -12.04 0.71
CA SER A 30 9.22 -11.80 1.43
C SER A 30 9.05 -11.03 2.75
N LEU A 31 7.84 -10.53 3.03
CA LEU A 31 7.49 -9.81 4.26
C LEU A 31 6.26 -10.42 4.92
N THR A 32 6.27 -10.43 6.25
CA THR A 32 5.09 -10.79 7.05
C THR A 32 4.03 -9.69 6.98
N THR A 33 2.78 -10.06 7.26
CA THR A 33 1.66 -9.11 7.41
C THR A 33 1.98 -8.03 8.45
N ALA A 34 2.65 -8.39 9.55
CA ALA A 34 3.08 -7.46 10.58
C ALA A 34 4.11 -6.43 10.08
N GLU A 35 5.11 -6.86 9.32
CA GLU A 35 6.10 -5.96 8.71
C GLU A 35 5.45 -5.02 7.69
N LEU A 36 4.54 -5.55 6.85
CA LEU A 36 3.76 -4.75 5.92
C LEU A 36 2.96 -3.67 6.65
N ILE A 37 2.24 -4.02 7.73
CA ILE A 37 1.49 -3.06 8.53
C ILE A 37 2.39 -1.95 9.06
N VAL A 38 3.57 -2.28 9.60
CA VAL A 38 4.52 -1.29 10.13
C VAL A 38 4.97 -0.34 9.02
N ILE A 39 5.32 -0.85 7.84
CA ILE A 39 5.76 -0.02 6.72
C ILE A 39 4.62 0.91 6.25
N LEU A 40 3.39 0.40 6.15
CA LEU A 40 2.23 1.22 5.75
C LEU A 40 1.87 2.27 6.81
N GLN A 41 1.99 1.96 8.11
CA GLN A 41 1.77 2.93 9.19
C GLN A 41 2.81 4.06 9.18
N GLN A 42 4.07 3.73 8.89
CA GLN A 42 5.13 4.73 8.68
C GLN A 42 4.80 5.61 7.47
N ALA A 43 4.39 5.01 6.35
CA ALA A 43 3.98 5.73 5.15
C ALA A 43 2.83 6.72 5.42
N VAL A 44 1.78 6.28 6.11
CA VAL A 44 0.66 7.15 6.53
C VAL A 44 1.16 8.30 7.39
N SER A 45 2.00 8.02 8.39
CA SER A 45 2.58 9.04 9.27
C SER A 45 3.39 10.08 8.49
N MET A 46 4.18 9.64 7.50
CA MET A 46 4.95 10.51 6.63
C MET A 46 4.06 11.39 5.75
N LEU A 47 3.04 10.83 5.11
CA LEU A 47 2.11 11.58 4.26
C LEU A 47 1.30 12.61 5.06
N GLN A 48 0.95 12.31 6.31
CA GLN A 48 0.28 13.25 7.21
C GLN A 48 1.17 14.44 7.61
N GLN A 49 2.47 14.22 7.77
CA GLN A 49 3.42 15.27 8.18
C GLN A 49 3.94 16.07 7.00
N GLN A 50 4.24 15.42 5.87
CA GLN A 50 4.85 16.04 4.70
C GLN A 50 4.32 15.38 3.42
N PRO A 51 3.20 15.89 2.84
CA PRO A 51 2.50 15.28 1.70
C PRO A 51 3.19 15.55 0.36
N VAL A 52 4.52 15.44 0.28
CA VAL A 52 5.30 15.98 -0.84
C VAL A 52 5.77 14.90 -1.81
N LYS A 53 5.80 13.61 -1.41
CA LYS A 53 6.04 12.45 -2.32
C LYS A 53 5.92 11.11 -1.60
N ILE A 54 5.40 10.09 -2.29
CA ILE A 54 5.45 8.70 -1.83
C ILE A 54 6.90 8.20 -1.84
N HIS A 55 7.32 7.58 -0.73
CA HIS A 55 8.66 7.01 -0.58
C HIS A 55 8.88 5.90 -1.64
N PRO A 56 10.06 5.80 -2.28
CA PRO A 56 10.35 4.75 -3.26
C PRO A 56 10.05 3.33 -2.78
N ASP A 57 10.24 3.07 -1.48
CA ASP A 57 9.98 1.76 -0.89
C ASP A 57 8.51 1.34 -0.97
N LEU A 58 7.55 2.29 -0.89
CA LEU A 58 6.14 1.99 -1.15
C LEU A 58 5.92 1.51 -2.58
N ARG A 59 6.63 2.07 -3.56
CA ARG A 59 6.49 1.63 -4.96
C ARG A 59 6.96 0.19 -5.13
N VAL A 60 7.96 -0.24 -4.34
CA VAL A 60 8.44 -1.63 -4.35
C VAL A 60 7.40 -2.56 -3.73
N LEU A 61 6.76 -2.15 -2.62
CA LEU A 61 5.71 -2.94 -1.98
C LEU A 61 4.53 -3.23 -2.92
N PHE A 62 4.11 -2.22 -3.68
CA PHE A 62 2.98 -2.28 -4.62
C PHE A 62 3.39 -2.63 -6.05
N ALA A 63 4.65 -3.01 -6.28
CA ALA A 63 5.11 -3.48 -7.59
C ALA A 63 4.44 -4.81 -7.97
N PRO A 64 4.35 -5.14 -9.27
CA PRO A 64 4.00 -6.47 -9.70
C PRO A 64 4.90 -7.52 -9.04
N THR A 65 4.32 -8.63 -8.58
CA THR A 65 4.98 -9.67 -7.77
C THR A 65 5.63 -9.13 -6.51
N GLY A 66 5.17 -7.99 -6.00
CA GLY A 66 5.63 -7.40 -4.75
C GLY A 66 4.94 -8.04 -3.53
N PRO A 67 5.50 -7.84 -2.33
CA PRO A 67 4.98 -8.43 -1.08
C PRO A 67 3.49 -8.16 -0.84
N MET A 68 2.99 -6.97 -1.21
CA MET A 68 1.56 -6.65 -1.07
C MET A 68 0.70 -7.47 -2.03
N GLN A 69 1.12 -7.66 -3.27
CA GLN A 69 0.35 -8.45 -4.25
C GLN A 69 0.36 -9.93 -3.86
N GLU A 70 1.51 -10.46 -3.46
CA GLU A 70 1.66 -11.85 -3.02
C GLU A 70 0.83 -12.16 -1.77
N THR A 71 0.72 -11.19 -0.87
CA THR A 71 -0.16 -11.28 0.30
C THR A 71 -1.63 -11.17 -0.10
N ALA A 72 -1.98 -10.28 -1.03
CA ALA A 72 -3.34 -10.11 -1.54
C ALA A 72 -3.91 -11.37 -2.18
N ILE A 73 -3.10 -12.04 -3.01
CA ILE A 73 -3.47 -13.28 -3.68
C ILE A 73 -3.67 -14.39 -2.65
N GLY A 74 -2.79 -14.48 -1.65
CA GLY A 74 -2.88 -15.49 -0.59
C GLY A 74 -4.10 -15.33 0.33
N ASN A 75 -4.70 -14.14 0.38
CA ASN A 75 -5.75 -13.77 1.34
C ASN A 75 -7.07 -13.32 0.67
N ASP A 76 -7.25 -13.62 -0.62
CA ASP A 76 -8.49 -13.38 -1.38
C ASP A 76 -8.95 -11.90 -1.48
N TRP A 77 -8.00 -10.95 -1.55
CA TRP A 77 -8.29 -9.53 -1.80
C TRP A 77 -7.51 -8.89 -2.98
N PRO A 78 -7.31 -9.56 -4.13
CA PRO A 78 -6.55 -8.99 -5.26
C PRO A 78 -7.22 -7.74 -5.86
N SER A 79 -8.55 -7.64 -5.84
CA SER A 79 -9.29 -6.47 -6.34
C SER A 79 -9.01 -5.21 -5.50
N ASP A 80 -9.00 -5.35 -4.18
CA ASP A 80 -8.72 -4.22 -3.28
C ASP A 80 -7.25 -3.78 -3.40
N PHE A 81 -6.35 -4.73 -3.63
CA PHE A 81 -4.96 -4.43 -3.97
C PHE A 81 -4.85 -3.61 -5.26
N GLU A 82 -5.56 -3.97 -6.33
CA GLU A 82 -5.53 -3.23 -7.60
C GLU A 82 -6.04 -1.79 -7.43
N VAL A 83 -7.12 -1.60 -6.66
CA VAL A 83 -7.66 -0.27 -6.34
C VAL A 83 -6.64 0.56 -5.57
N ALA A 84 -6.07 0.02 -4.49
CA ALA A 84 -5.07 0.71 -3.69
C ALA A 84 -3.82 1.08 -4.52
N THR A 85 -3.34 0.14 -5.34
CA THR A 85 -2.20 0.33 -6.24
C THR A 85 -2.45 1.45 -7.25
N SER A 86 -3.66 1.53 -7.81
CA SER A 86 -4.04 2.60 -8.74
C SER A 86 -3.97 3.98 -8.08
N ILE A 87 -4.52 4.12 -6.87
CA ILE A 87 -4.50 5.38 -6.10
C ILE A 87 -3.07 5.78 -5.74
N ILE A 88 -2.27 4.83 -5.24
CA ILE A 88 -0.87 5.04 -4.86
C ILE A 88 -0.02 5.45 -6.08
N ASN A 89 -0.22 4.80 -7.22
CA ASN A 89 0.50 5.14 -8.45
C ASN A 89 0.09 6.51 -9.01
N ALA A 90 -1.20 6.87 -8.93
CA ALA A 90 -1.67 8.19 -9.33
C ALA A 90 -1.00 9.28 -8.48
N TYR A 91 -1.02 9.14 -7.16
CA TYR A 91 -0.35 10.07 -6.25
C TYR A 91 1.17 10.14 -6.48
N ALA A 92 1.83 9.01 -6.73
CA ALA A 92 3.26 8.96 -6.99
C ALA A 92 3.68 9.57 -8.35
N SER A 93 2.76 9.69 -9.30
CA SER A 93 3.03 10.23 -10.64
C SER A 93 2.82 11.75 -10.73
N ASP A 94 2.04 12.32 -9.80
CA ASP A 94 1.74 13.76 -9.73
C ASP A 94 2.81 14.59 -8.99
N GLY A 95 3.76 13.93 -8.31
CA GLY A 95 4.78 14.56 -7.46
C GLY A 95 6.08 14.96 -8.13
#